data_AF-A0A8X6WRU5-F1
#
_entry.id   AF-A0A8X6WRU5-F1
#
_cell.length_a   1.000
_cell.length_b   1.000
_cell.length_c   1.000
_cell.angle_alpha   90.00
_cell.angle_beta   90.00
_cell.angle_gamma   90.00
#
_symmetry.space_group_name_H-M   'P 1'
#
loop_
_entity.id
_entity.type
_entity.pdbx_description
1 polymer ?
#
loop_
_entity_poly.entity_id
_entity_poly.type
_entity_poly.pdbx_seq_one_letter_code
_entity_poly.pdbx_strand_id
1 'polypeptide(L)'
;MVTPINSADDLVKQTEVEYGTLRFSSTQEFFKRSKINVYARMWEFMNSRKHVFVSSYEEGIRRVRESKGKYAFLMESTKNDYTNERQPCDTMKVGRNLDAKGYGVATPLGSNLR
;
A
#
# COMPACT_ATOMS: atom_id res chain seq x y z
N MET A 1 21.04 -7.03 1.97
CA MET A 1 20.52 -6.40 0.74
C MET A 1 20.34 -4.92 1.02
N VAL A 2 20.84 -4.04 0.16
CA VAL A 2 20.54 -2.61 0.26
C VAL A 2 19.30 -2.37 -0.58
N THR A 3 18.19 -2.01 0.05
CA THR A 3 16.98 -1.63 -0.67
C THR A 3 17.08 -0.17 -1.11
N PRO A 4 16.75 0.14 -2.37
CA PRO A 4 16.78 1.52 -2.88
C PRO A 4 15.70 2.40 -2.22
N ILE A 5 14.70 1.80 -1.57
CA ILE A 5 13.64 2.48 -0.84
C ILE A 5 13.69 1.99 0.60
N ASN A 6 13.64 2.91 1.56
CA ASN A 6 13.58 2.59 3.00
C ASN A 6 12.37 3.24 3.69
N SER A 7 11.71 4.19 3.04
CA SER A 7 10.61 4.97 3.58
C SER A 7 9.65 5.48 2.51
N ALA A 8 8.49 5.97 2.94
CA ALA A 8 7.54 6.67 2.07
C ALA A 8 8.15 7.97 1.51
N ASP A 9 9.00 8.65 2.27
CA ASP A 9 9.72 9.85 1.81
C ASP A 9 10.63 9.55 0.62
N ASP A 10 11.28 8.38 0.60
CA ASP A 10 12.14 7.96 -0.52
C ASP A 10 11.31 7.77 -1.79
N LEU A 11 10.11 7.18 -1.67
CA LEU A 11 9.19 7.01 -2.80
C LEU A 11 8.78 8.34 -3.43
N VAL A 12 8.56 9.39 -2.62
CA VAL A 12 8.14 10.72 -3.11
C VAL A 12 9.29 11.49 -3.78
N LYS A 13 10.54 11.23 -3.40
CA LYS A 13 11.71 11.94 -3.92
C LYS A 13 12.16 11.48 -5.32
N GLN A 14 11.56 10.42 -5.84
CA GLN A 14 11.94 9.78 -7.11
C GLN A 14 10.71 9.32 -7.88
N THR A 15 10.90 8.94 -9.15
CA THR A 15 9.82 8.46 -10.03
C THR A 15 10.17 7.18 -10.78
N GLU A 16 11.32 6.56 -10.48
CA GLU A 16 11.80 5.33 -11.11
C GLU A 16 11.04 4.09 -10.62
N VAL A 17 10.72 4.05 -9.33
CA VAL A 17 9.85 3.04 -8.71
C VAL A 17 8.46 3.64 -8.57
N GLU A 18 7.53 3.15 -9.38
CA GLU A 18 6.13 3.50 -9.25
C GLU A 18 5.54 2.87 -7.98
N TYR A 19 4.46 3.44 -7.46
CA TYR A 19 3.76 2.87 -6.32
C TYR A 19 2.26 3.10 -6.42
N GLY A 20 1.50 2.18 -5.82
CA GLY A 20 0.05 2.20 -5.88
C GLY A 20 -0.62 1.43 -4.75
N THR A 21 -1.95 1.54 -4.71
CA THR A 21 -2.82 0.88 -3.72
C THR A 21 -3.90 0.07 -4.42
N LEU A 22 -4.63 -0.74 -3.64
CA LEU A 22 -5.87 -1.36 -4.10
C LEU A 22 -6.93 -0.29 -4.41
N ARG A 23 -7.66 -0.43 -5.53
CA ARG A 23 -8.78 0.45 -5.88
C ARG A 23 -9.91 0.34 -4.87
N PHE A 24 -10.57 1.47 -4.62
CA PHE A 24 -11.73 1.60 -3.73
C PHE A 24 -11.47 1.07 -2.31
N SER A 25 -10.22 1.14 -1.85
CA SER A 25 -9.78 0.65 -0.54
C SER A 25 -9.67 1.78 0.49
N SER A 26 -9.67 1.41 1.77
CA SER A 26 -9.39 2.33 2.88
C SER A 26 -7.99 2.95 2.78
N THR A 27 -7.02 2.20 2.22
CA THR A 27 -5.65 2.66 1.97
C THR A 27 -5.62 3.73 0.87
N GLN A 28 -6.37 3.55 -0.22
CA GLN A 28 -6.52 4.59 -1.24
C GLN A 28 -7.13 5.87 -0.66
N GLU A 29 -8.21 5.72 0.11
CA GLU A 29 -8.93 6.85 0.71
C GLU A 29 -8.06 7.59 1.75
N PHE A 30 -7.19 6.87 2.48
CA PHE A 30 -6.21 7.45 3.38
C PHE A 30 -5.31 8.46 2.65
N PHE A 31 -4.69 8.07 1.53
CA PHE A 31 -3.83 8.98 0.76
C PHE A 31 -4.62 10.15 0.20
N LYS A 32 -5.81 9.89 -0.35
CA LYS A 32 -6.68 10.93 -0.92
C LYS A 32 -7.09 12.00 0.09
N ARG A 33 -7.29 11.65 1.36
CA ARG A 33 -7.71 12.58 2.43
C ARG A 33 -6.57 13.09 3.29
N SER A 34 -5.35 12.58 3.11
CA SER A 34 -4.24 12.92 3.99
C SER A 34 -3.87 14.39 3.89
N LYS A 35 -3.65 15.02 5.05
CA LYS A 35 -3.14 16.40 5.15
C LYS A 35 -1.62 16.45 5.38
N ILE A 36 -0.98 15.29 5.52
CA ILE A 36 0.47 15.21 5.69
C ILE A 36 1.10 15.38 4.31
N ASN A 37 1.98 16.37 4.15
CA ASN A 37 2.55 16.76 2.86
C ASN A 37 3.13 15.60 2.04
N VAL A 38 3.83 14.67 2.69
CA VAL A 38 4.41 13.49 2.03
C VAL A 38 3.31 12.63 1.41
N TYR A 39 2.25 12.31 2.16
CA TYR A 39 1.16 11.47 1.70
C TYR A 39 0.25 12.16 0.69
N ALA A 40 0.06 13.48 0.81
CA ALA A 40 -0.64 14.28 -0.19
C ALA A 40 0.08 14.24 -1.54
N ARG A 41 1.41 14.37 -1.55
CA ARG A 41 2.23 14.22 -2.78
C ARG A 41 2.16 12.81 -3.36
N MET A 42 2.18 11.78 -2.51
CA MET A 42 1.96 10.39 -2.95
C MET A 42 0.60 10.23 -3.63
N TRP A 43 -0.44 10.85 -3.07
CA TRP A 43 -1.77 10.85 -3.68
C TRP A 43 -1.77 11.53 -5.04
N GLU A 44 -1.17 12.72 -5.17
CA GLU A 44 -1.07 13.43 -6.46
C GLU A 44 -0.41 12.56 -7.53
N PHE A 45 0.70 11.89 -7.18
CA PHE A 45 1.40 10.95 -8.05
C PHE A 45 0.50 9.80 -8.51
N MET A 46 -0.21 9.15 -7.58
CA MET A 46 -1.10 8.03 -7.89
C MET A 46 -2.35 8.49 -8.66
N ASN A 47 -2.86 9.67 -8.33
CA ASN A 47 -4.05 10.25 -8.94
C ASN A 47 -3.79 10.64 -10.41
N SER A 48 -2.58 11.10 -10.74
CA SER A 48 -2.16 11.39 -12.11
C SER A 48 -1.83 10.13 -12.92
N ARG A 49 -1.51 9.01 -12.26
CA ARG A 49 -1.14 7.73 -12.89
C ARG A 49 -2.13 6.63 -12.55
N LYS A 50 -3.31 6.66 -13.16
CA LYS A 50 -4.39 5.73 -12.82
C LYS A 50 -4.02 4.26 -12.96
N HIS A 51 -3.03 3.92 -13.78
CA HIS A 51 -2.57 2.54 -13.97
C HIS A 51 -1.85 1.97 -12.74
N VAL A 52 -1.40 2.76 -11.78
CA VAL A 52 -0.73 2.24 -10.56
C VAL A 52 -1.71 1.56 -9.60
N PHE A 53 -3.01 1.82 -9.71
CA PHE A 53 -3.99 1.13 -8.87
C PHE A 53 -4.36 -0.25 -9.42
N VAL A 54 -4.38 -1.24 -8.53
CA VAL A 54 -4.73 -2.64 -8.82
C VAL A 54 -6.12 -2.98 -8.31
N SER A 55 -6.72 -4.06 -8.81
CA SER A 55 -8.10 -4.45 -8.52
C SER A 55 -8.19 -5.57 -7.47
N SER A 56 -7.10 -6.29 -7.20
CA SER A 56 -7.01 -7.27 -6.12
C SER A 56 -5.62 -7.28 -5.46
N TYR A 57 -5.51 -7.91 -4.28
CA TYR A 57 -4.20 -8.09 -3.63
C TYR A 57 -3.29 -9.00 -4.46
N GLU A 58 -3.83 -10.06 -5.05
CA GLU A 58 -3.09 -11.01 -5.88
C GLU A 58 -2.49 -10.32 -7.11
N GLU A 59 -3.25 -9.41 -7.75
CA GLU A 59 -2.75 -8.57 -8.83
C GLU A 59 -1.62 -7.66 -8.36
N GLY A 60 -1.79 -6.98 -7.21
CA GLY A 60 -0.76 -6.12 -6.63
C GLY A 60 0.53 -6.86 -6.30
N ILE A 61 0.42 -8.02 -5.65
CA ILE A 61 1.56 -8.87 -5.29
C ILE A 61 2.26 -9.39 -6.54
N ARG A 62 1.51 -9.90 -7.52
CA ARG A 62 2.08 -10.37 -8.80
C ARG A 62 2.81 -9.24 -9.52
N ARG A 63 2.22 -8.05 -9.58
CA ARG A 63 2.85 -6.88 -10.21
C ARG A 63 4.17 -6.51 -9.53
N VAL A 64 4.25 -6.52 -8.20
CA VAL A 64 5.52 -6.28 -7.48
C VAL A 64 6.59 -7.27 -7.92
N ARG A 65 6.25 -8.57 -7.98
CA ARG A 65 7.16 -9.64 -8.40
C ARG A 65 7.66 -9.46 -9.83
N GLU A 66 6.75 -9.14 -10.74
CA GLU A 66 7.06 -9.00 -12.18
C GLU A 66 7.80 -7.69 -12.51
N SER A 67 7.67 -6.66 -11.67
CA SER A 67 8.23 -5.33 -11.92
C SER A 67 9.73 -5.21 -11.62
N LYS A 68 10.39 -6.27 -11.14
CA LYS A 68 11.84 -6.29 -10.87
C LYS A 68 12.32 -5.08 -10.04
N GLY A 69 11.56 -4.73 -9.00
CA GLY A 69 11.85 -3.59 -8.12
C GLY A 69 11.44 -2.21 -8.63
N LYS A 70 10.71 -2.12 -9.76
CA LYS A 70 10.17 -0.86 -10.32
C LYS A 70 8.74 -0.55 -9.91
N TYR A 71 8.13 -1.37 -9.06
CA TYR A 71 6.80 -1.11 -8.50
C TYR A 71 6.74 -1.51 -7.03
N ALA A 72 6.17 -0.63 -6.19
CA ALA A 72 5.89 -0.87 -4.78
C ALA A 72 4.37 -0.87 -4.52
N PHE A 73 3.90 -1.87 -3.78
CA PHE A 73 2.48 -1.99 -3.45
C PHE A 73 2.22 -1.62 -1.99
N LEU A 74 1.35 -0.62 -1.79
CA LEU A 74 0.99 -0.11 -0.48
C LEU A 74 -0.29 -0.82 0.00
N MET A 75 -0.15 -1.57 1.08
CA MET A 75 -1.20 -2.43 1.65
C MET A 75 -1.08 -2.52 3.18
N GLU A 76 -2.07 -3.14 3.82
CA GLU A 76 -2.11 -3.35 5.27
C GLU A 76 -0.94 -4.21 5.75
N SER A 77 -0.38 -3.85 6.91
CA SER A 77 0.81 -4.52 7.45
C SER A 77 0.58 -6.00 7.70
N THR A 78 -0.60 -6.39 8.19
CA THR A 78 -0.96 -7.79 8.46
C THR A 78 -0.89 -8.66 7.21
N LYS A 79 -1.44 -8.19 6.09
CA LYS A 79 -1.39 -8.91 4.82
C LYS A 79 0.01 -8.86 4.19
N ASN A 80 0.75 -7.77 4.39
CA ASN A 80 2.14 -7.66 3.96
C ASN A 80 3.03 -8.71 4.67
N ASP A 81 2.98 -8.72 6.00
CA ASP A 81 3.72 -9.67 6.84
C ASP A 81 3.35 -11.12 6.46
N TYR A 82 2.05 -11.41 6.28
CA TYR A 82 1.60 -12.71 5.80
C TYR A 82 2.15 -13.09 4.42
N THR A 83 2.20 -12.15 3.47
CA THR A 83 2.69 -12.42 2.10
C THR A 83 4.20 -12.70 2.10
N ASN A 84 4.97 -11.98 2.91
CA ASN A 84 6.43 -12.14 3.00
C ASN A 84 6.84 -13.52 3.52
N GLU A 85 6.05 -14.11 4.42
CA GLU A 85 6.29 -15.44 4.98
C GLU A 85 5.82 -16.58 4.05
N ARG A 86 5.38 -16.26 2.83
CA ARG A 86 4.93 -17.25 1.84
C ARG A 86 5.95 -17.45 0.74
N GLN A 87 6.04 -18.70 0.28
CA GLN A 87 6.81 -19.03 -0.91
C GLN A 87 6.36 -18.17 -2.11
N PRO A 88 7.30 -17.75 -2.97
CA PRO A 88 8.73 -18.10 -2.97
C PRO A 88 9.63 -17.13 -2.17
N CYS A 89 9.10 -16.41 -1.17
CA CYS A 89 9.84 -15.47 -0.32
C CYS A 89 10.49 -14.32 -1.11
N ASP A 90 9.79 -13.83 -2.13
CA ASP A 90 10.23 -12.83 -3.10
C ASP A 90 9.66 -11.42 -2.85
N THR A 91 9.01 -11.23 -1.70
CA THR A 91 8.51 -9.93 -1.24
C THR A 91 9.16 -9.55 0.08
N MET A 92 9.20 -8.25 0.35
CA MET A 92 9.68 -7.74 1.63
C MET A 92 8.91 -6.48 2.05
N LYS A 93 8.69 -6.35 3.36
CA LYS A 93 8.20 -5.12 3.97
C LYS A 93 9.37 -4.15 4.16
N VAL A 94 9.10 -2.89 3.86
CA VAL A 94 10.08 -1.81 3.92
C VAL A 94 9.53 -0.69 4.78
N GLY A 95 10.36 -0.18 5.69
CA GLY A 95 10.01 0.95 6.54
C GLY A 95 8.98 0.60 7.63
N ARG A 96 8.47 1.66 8.27
CA ARG A 96 7.46 1.57 9.32
C ARG A 96 6.04 1.67 8.74
N ASN A 97 5.05 1.24 9.51
CA ASN A 97 3.65 1.47 9.16
C ASN A 97 3.36 2.98 9.03
N LEU A 98 2.50 3.35 8.08
CA LEU A 98 2.19 4.75 7.75
C LEU A 98 1.12 5.35 8.68
N ASP A 99 0.30 4.48 9.27
CA ASP A 99 -0.74 4.81 10.22
C ASP A 99 -0.90 3.69 11.26
N ALA A 100 -1.77 3.93 12.25
CA ALA A 100 -2.21 2.93 13.22
C ALA A 100 -3.69 2.62 12.98
N LYS A 101 -3.97 1.40 12.51
CA LYS A 101 -5.33 0.90 12.23
C LYS A 101 -5.53 -0.46 12.90
N GLY A 102 -6.80 -0.81 13.13
CA GLY A 102 -7.20 -2.11 13.67
C GLY A 102 -8.42 -2.66 12.96
N TYR A 103 -8.60 -3.98 13.00
CA TYR A 103 -9.81 -4.63 12.52
C TYR A 103 -10.86 -4.68 13.64
N GLY A 104 -12.13 -4.61 13.25
CA GLY A 104 -13.27 -4.72 14.15
C GLY A 104 -14.44 -5.43 13.48
N VAL A 105 -15.32 -6.01 14.29
CA VAL A 105 -16.57 -6.60 13.82
C VAL A 105 -17.61 -5.50 13.72
N ALA A 106 -18.10 -5.22 12.50
CA ALA A 106 -19.11 -4.20 12.27
C ALA A 106 -20.51 -4.82 12.30
N THR A 107 -21.41 -4.29 13.12
CA THR A 107 -22.84 -4.61 13.13
C THR A 107 -23.66 -3.41 12.63
N PRO A 108 -24.87 -3.62 12.08
CA PRO A 108 -25.75 -2.51 11.72
C PRO A 108 -26.04 -1.59 12.91
N LEU A 109 -26.16 -0.29 12.67
CA LEU A 109 -26.49 0.67 13.71
C LEU A 109 -27.85 0.31 14.33
N GLY A 110 -27.90 0.18 15.66
CA GLY A 110 -29.11 -0.22 16.38
C GLY A 110 -29.39 -1.73 16.42
N SER A 111 -28.48 -2.56 15.90
CA SER A 111 -28.61 -4.02 16.02
C SER A 111 -28.45 -4.51 17.45
N ASN A 112 -29.28 -5.49 17.85
CA ASN A 112 -29.16 -6.20 19.13
C ASN A 112 -27.91 -7.10 19.23
N LEU A 113 -27.12 -7.19 18.16
CA LEU A 113 -25.85 -7.93 18.12
C LEU A 113 -24.65 -7.07 18.58
N ARG A 114 -24.87 -5.78 18.87
CA ARG A 114 -23.82 -4.90 19.39
C ARG A 114 -23.53 -5.17 20.86
#